data_AF-A0A497LPX0-F1
#
_entry.id   AF-A0A497LPX0-F1
#
_cell.length_a   1.000
_cell.length_b   1.000
_cell.length_c   1.000
_cell.angle_alpha   90.00
_cell.angle_beta   90.00
_cell.angle_gamma   90.00
#
_symmetry.space_group_name_H-M   'P 1'
#
loop_
_entity.id
_entity.type
_entity.pdbx_description
1 polymer ?
#
loop_
_entity_poly.entity_id
_entity_poly.type
_entity_poly.pdbx_seq_one_letter_code
_entity_poly.pdbx_strand_id
1 'polypeptide(L)'
;MVEKLRELVEGIPFAILTNSSLIFREDIKRALCNFDLVAAKLDAPSHELFERINRPAKGLKLKMIIENLKLLRREMHGKLALQIMFLKTSDGNMLNSRAEVVEKLVEITNEIGPDEVQINTPYRPPSESYVKPLTNEELMAITDIFKRNTSGIEVHSRLFPRKLRKTKVKAETLEVVIIELLKRRPCKIKDITGSLGIPESEVRKCLDSLHAKGLVKLVKYKGDSYYIHV
;
A
#
# COMPACT_ATOMS: atom_id res chain seq x y z
N MET A 1 -7.77 -1.82 21.79
CA MET A 1 -8.62 -2.22 20.64
C MET A 1 -8.21 -3.59 20.12
N VAL A 2 -6.94 -3.81 19.76
CA VAL A 2 -6.44 -5.09 19.23
C VAL A 2 -6.65 -6.24 20.22
N GLU A 3 -6.28 -6.06 21.49
CA GLU A 3 -6.50 -7.07 22.55
C GLU A 3 -7.97 -7.47 22.66
N LYS A 4 -8.88 -6.50 22.79
CA LYS A 4 -10.34 -6.74 22.79
C LYS A 4 -10.84 -7.45 21.53
N LEU A 5 -10.23 -7.20 20.37
CA LEU A 5 -10.60 -7.91 19.14
C LEU A 5 -10.12 -9.36 19.15
N ARG A 6 -8.93 -9.64 19.72
CA ARG A 6 -8.42 -11.01 19.87
C ARG A 6 -9.29 -11.85 20.81
N GLU A 7 -9.90 -11.24 21.82
CA GLU A 7 -10.90 -11.91 22.68
C GLU A 7 -12.14 -12.39 21.90
N LEU A 8 -12.45 -11.76 20.75
CA LEU A 8 -13.63 -12.07 19.94
C LEU A 8 -13.37 -13.08 18.82
N VAL A 9 -12.10 -13.30 18.44
CA VAL A 9 -11.73 -14.19 17.33
C VAL A 9 -10.47 -14.99 17.69
N GLU A 10 -10.65 -16.29 17.84
CA GLU A 10 -9.57 -17.22 18.19
C GLU A 10 -8.85 -17.74 16.94
N GLY A 11 -7.52 -17.86 17.01
CA GLY A 11 -6.70 -18.48 15.96
C GLY A 11 -6.56 -17.69 14.64
N ILE A 12 -7.06 -16.46 14.57
CA ILE A 12 -6.96 -15.62 13.37
C ILE A 12 -5.78 -14.64 13.50
N PRO A 13 -4.81 -14.64 12.56
CA PRO A 13 -3.69 -13.69 12.60
C PRO A 13 -4.14 -12.28 12.23
N PHE A 14 -3.65 -11.29 12.97
CA PHE A 14 -3.96 -9.89 12.78
C PHE A 14 -2.81 -9.18 12.09
N ALA A 15 -3.13 -8.51 10.99
CA ALA A 15 -2.18 -7.70 10.24
C ALA A 15 -2.60 -6.23 10.24
N ILE A 16 -1.62 -5.33 10.29
CA ILE A 16 -1.82 -3.88 10.13
C ILE A 16 -0.94 -3.33 9.01
N LEU A 17 -1.50 -2.44 8.20
CA LEU A 17 -0.77 -1.65 7.23
C LEU A 17 -0.54 -0.25 7.83
N THR A 18 0.69 0.24 7.81
CA THR A 18 1.05 1.56 8.35
C THR A 18 1.93 2.34 7.38
N ASN A 19 1.74 3.65 7.33
CA ASN A 19 2.64 4.57 6.60
C ASN A 19 3.90 4.92 7.40
N SER A 20 4.11 4.28 8.54
CA SER A 20 5.28 4.40 9.43
C SER A 20 5.46 5.76 10.12
N SER A 21 4.59 6.73 9.86
CA SER A 21 4.84 8.14 10.20
C SER A 21 4.84 8.41 11.71
N LEU A 22 4.14 7.60 12.51
CA LEU A 22 3.98 7.80 13.96
C LEU A 22 4.61 6.69 14.81
N ILE A 23 5.44 5.80 14.23
CA ILE A 23 6.05 4.69 14.99
C ILE A 23 6.97 5.19 16.12
N PHE A 24 7.47 6.43 16.02
CA PHE A 24 8.25 7.07 17.08
C PHE A 24 7.47 7.31 18.38
N ARG A 25 6.14 7.28 18.34
CA ARG A 25 5.33 7.40 19.55
C ARG A 25 5.24 6.06 20.25
N GLU A 26 5.53 6.07 21.54
CA GLU A 26 5.58 4.86 22.36
C GLU A 26 4.21 4.15 22.49
N ASP A 27 3.10 4.91 22.51
CA ASP A 27 1.75 4.33 22.50
C ASP A 27 1.45 3.60 21.19
N ILE A 28 1.88 4.16 20.05
CA ILE A 28 1.72 3.52 18.74
C ILE A 28 2.60 2.29 18.62
N LYS A 29 3.87 2.38 19.02
CA LYS A 29 4.81 1.27 18.94
C LYS A 29 4.33 0.05 19.75
N ARG A 30 3.92 0.27 21.01
CA ARG A 30 3.31 -0.79 21.85
C ARG A 30 2.07 -1.40 21.20
N ALA A 31 1.21 -0.57 20.61
CA ALA A 31 0.05 -1.09 19.89
C ALA A 31 0.42 -1.95 18.68
N LEU A 32 1.50 -1.60 17.96
CA LEU A 32 1.99 -2.36 16.81
C LEU A 32 2.58 -3.73 17.23
N CYS A 33 3.20 -3.83 18.41
CA CYS A 33 3.72 -5.10 18.93
C CYS A 33 2.64 -6.17 19.18
N ASN A 34 1.36 -5.77 19.25
CA ASN A 34 0.23 -6.69 19.43
C ASN A 34 -0.28 -7.34 18.12
N PHE A 35 0.34 -7.04 16.97
CA PHE A 35 -0.02 -7.61 15.67
C PHE A 35 0.91 -8.76 15.27
N ASP A 36 0.35 -9.75 14.57
CA ASP A 36 1.11 -10.88 14.01
C ASP A 36 1.92 -10.46 12.77
N LEU A 37 1.46 -9.42 12.07
CA LEU A 37 2.16 -8.80 10.94
C LEU A 37 1.98 -7.29 10.95
N VAL A 38 3.07 -6.55 10.95
CA VAL A 38 3.09 -5.11 10.67
C VAL A 38 3.71 -4.90 9.30
N ALA A 39 2.94 -4.40 8.34
CA ALA A 39 3.46 -3.99 7.04
C ALA A 39 3.65 -2.48 7.02
N ALA A 40 4.91 -2.05 7.06
CA ALA A 40 5.33 -0.67 7.25
C ALA A 40 5.91 -0.09 5.96
N LYS A 41 5.47 1.11 5.57
CA LYS A 41 5.91 1.77 4.33
C LYS A 41 7.32 2.37 4.48
N LEU A 42 8.16 2.19 3.46
CA LEU A 42 9.47 2.83 3.33
C LEU A 42 9.83 2.99 1.84
N ASP A 43 9.36 4.07 1.20
CA ASP A 43 9.51 4.21 -0.26
C ASP A 43 10.81 4.91 -0.70
N ALA A 44 11.60 5.43 0.24
CA ALA A 44 12.72 6.31 -0.06
C ALA A 44 13.91 6.07 0.88
N PRO A 45 15.15 6.05 0.35
CA PRO A 45 16.36 5.92 1.17
C PRO A 45 16.94 7.28 1.62
N SER A 46 16.47 8.39 1.05
CA SER A 46 16.91 9.75 1.39
C SER A 46 15.74 10.65 1.79
N HIS A 47 16.01 11.66 2.63
CA HIS A 47 14.96 12.56 3.09
C HIS A 47 14.34 13.37 1.93
N GLU A 48 15.15 13.77 0.95
CA GLU A 48 14.68 14.44 -0.27
C GLU A 48 13.68 13.57 -1.05
N LEU A 49 14.01 12.30 -1.30
CA LEU A 49 13.09 11.38 -1.97
C LEU A 49 11.85 11.10 -1.14
N PHE A 50 11.99 11.01 0.19
CA PHE A 50 10.87 10.86 1.11
C PHE A 50 9.90 12.05 1.02
N GLU A 51 10.41 13.28 1.01
CA GLU A 51 9.57 14.47 0.83
C GLU A 51 8.91 14.50 -0.55
N ARG A 52 9.64 14.12 -1.60
CA ARG A 52 9.12 14.10 -2.97
C ARG A 52 8.05 13.03 -3.21
N ILE A 53 8.23 11.84 -2.65
CA ILE A 53 7.36 10.67 -2.87
C ILE A 53 6.22 10.63 -1.85
N ASN A 54 6.55 10.67 -0.55
CA ASN A 54 5.58 10.47 0.51
C ASN A 54 4.88 11.76 0.93
N ARG A 55 5.44 12.94 0.61
CA ARG A 55 4.91 14.26 0.97
C ARG A 55 4.43 14.30 2.43
N PRO A 56 5.33 14.00 3.38
CA PRO A 56 4.96 13.80 4.78
C PRO A 56 4.47 15.11 5.41
N ALA A 57 3.73 14.99 6.51
CA ALA A 57 3.41 16.16 7.34
C ALA A 57 4.69 16.84 7.85
N LYS A 58 4.63 18.17 8.02
CA LYS A 58 5.77 18.99 8.46
C LYS A 58 6.35 18.45 9.77
N GLY A 59 7.69 18.35 9.81
CA GLY A 59 8.44 17.90 10.99
C GLY A 59 8.77 16.40 11.01
N LEU A 60 8.16 15.58 10.16
CA LEU A 60 8.54 14.17 10.05
C LEU A 60 9.86 14.00 9.30
N LYS A 61 10.79 13.27 9.92
CA LYS A 61 12.13 13.00 9.37
C LYS A 61 12.27 11.52 9.05
N LEU A 62 12.78 11.21 7.85
CA LEU A 62 13.01 9.84 7.41
C LEU A 62 13.91 9.06 8.39
N LYS A 63 14.99 9.69 8.86
CA LYS A 63 15.90 9.09 9.85
C LYS A 63 15.16 8.59 11.10
N MET A 64 14.22 9.39 11.62
CA MET A 64 13.42 9.01 12.78
C MET A 64 12.53 7.79 12.47
N ILE A 65 11.96 7.72 11.27
CA ILE A 65 11.17 6.56 10.83
C ILE A 65 12.05 5.30 10.77
N ILE A 66 13.22 5.37 10.13
CA ILE A 66 14.16 4.24 10.01
C ILE A 66 14.60 3.74 11.40
N GLU A 67 15.01 4.64 12.28
CA GLU A 67 15.45 4.25 13.64
C GLU A 67 14.32 3.63 14.47
N ASN A 68 13.08 4.11 14.30
CA ASN A 68 11.95 3.53 15.00
C ASN A 68 11.44 2.22 14.37
N LEU A 69 11.69 1.98 13.08
CA LEU A 69 11.47 0.67 12.46
C LEU A 69 12.46 -0.37 13.01
N LYS A 70 13.74 0.01 13.18
CA LYS A 70 14.75 -0.84 13.86
C LYS A 70 14.32 -1.20 15.28
N LEU A 71 13.88 -0.20 16.05
CA LEU A 71 13.37 -0.42 17.41
C LEU A 71 12.14 -1.34 17.41
N LEU A 72 11.15 -1.05 16.57
CA LEU A 72 9.93 -1.87 16.46
C LEU A 72 10.27 -3.33 16.15
N ARG A 73 11.18 -3.59 15.19
CA ARG A 73 11.61 -4.96 14.84
C ARG A 73 12.21 -5.70 16.04
N ARG A 74 13.00 -5.03 16.88
CA ARG A 74 13.60 -5.62 18.08
C ARG A 74 12.58 -5.92 19.18
N GLU A 75 11.55 -5.09 19.30
CA GLU A 75 10.57 -5.17 20.38
C GLU A 75 9.36 -6.07 20.03
N MET A 76 9.06 -6.28 18.75
CA MET A 76 7.89 -7.04 18.33
C MET A 76 8.16 -8.54 18.22
N HIS A 77 7.17 -9.35 18.62
CA HIS A 77 7.19 -10.80 18.42
C HIS A 77 6.66 -11.22 17.05
N GLY A 78 5.70 -10.46 16.49
CA GLY A 78 5.16 -10.69 15.15
C GLY A 78 6.15 -10.37 14.03
N LYS A 79 5.72 -10.55 12.78
CA LYS A 79 6.54 -10.23 11.61
C LYS A 79 6.50 -8.74 11.26
N LEU A 80 7.63 -8.22 10.79
CA LEU A 80 7.73 -6.91 10.15
C LEU A 80 7.92 -7.10 8.64
N ALA A 81 7.02 -6.53 7.85
CA ALA A 81 7.19 -6.43 6.40
C ALA A 81 7.46 -4.98 6.01
N LEU A 82 8.49 -4.71 5.20
CA LEU A 82 8.67 -3.41 4.57
C LEU A 82 7.94 -3.36 3.23
N GLN A 83 7.03 -2.39 3.07
CA GLN A 83 6.36 -2.12 1.80
C GLN A 83 7.06 -0.98 1.09
N ILE A 84 7.59 -1.26 -0.10
CA ILE A 84 8.31 -0.30 -0.93
C ILE A 84 7.59 -0.18 -2.27
N MET A 85 7.08 1.01 -2.58
CA MET A 85 6.43 1.29 -3.86
C MET A 85 7.39 2.03 -4.80
N PHE A 86 7.84 1.34 -5.83
CA PHE A 86 8.68 1.89 -6.89
C PHE A 86 7.84 2.57 -7.95
N LEU A 87 8.34 3.71 -8.45
CA LEU A 87 7.62 4.55 -9.40
C LEU A 87 8.58 5.31 -10.33
N LYS A 88 8.08 5.61 -11.53
CA LYS A 88 8.73 6.49 -12.52
C LYS A 88 7.81 7.64 -12.88
N THR A 89 8.33 8.64 -13.58
CA THR A 89 7.51 9.75 -14.09
C THR A 89 7.39 9.72 -15.61
N SER A 90 6.42 10.45 -16.15
CA SER A 90 6.07 10.45 -17.58
C SER A 90 7.18 10.95 -18.50
N ASP A 91 8.14 11.70 -17.97
CA ASP A 91 9.38 12.13 -18.62
C ASP A 91 10.47 11.03 -18.63
N GLY A 92 10.16 9.83 -18.14
CA GLY A 92 11.11 8.72 -18.04
C GLY A 92 12.02 8.79 -16.82
N ASN A 93 11.89 9.80 -15.94
CA ASN A 93 12.71 9.90 -14.75
C ASN A 93 12.36 8.79 -13.75
N MET A 94 13.36 7.97 -13.45
CA MET A 94 13.31 6.92 -12.46
C MET A 94 13.56 7.55 -11.09
N LEU A 95 12.52 7.66 -10.25
CA LEU A 95 12.64 8.32 -8.95
C LEU A 95 13.36 7.42 -7.96
N ASN A 96 12.66 6.48 -7.35
CA ASN A 96 13.24 5.53 -6.41
C ASN A 96 13.66 4.19 -7.06
N SER A 97 13.60 4.09 -8.39
CA SER A 97 13.87 2.85 -9.15
C SER A 97 15.23 2.82 -9.85
N ARG A 98 16.08 3.84 -9.67
CA ARG A 98 17.48 3.84 -10.15
C ARG A 98 18.30 2.85 -9.33
N ALA A 99 19.23 2.13 -9.97
CA ALA A 99 20.05 1.10 -9.30
C ALA A 99 20.72 1.61 -8.01
N GLU A 100 21.41 2.75 -8.06
CA GLU A 100 22.05 3.40 -6.90
C GLU A 100 21.09 3.77 -5.75
N VAL A 101 19.81 4.01 -6.06
CA VAL A 101 18.77 4.34 -5.07
C VAL A 101 18.20 3.05 -4.48
N VAL A 102 18.03 2.02 -5.31
CA VAL A 102 17.62 0.68 -4.90
C VAL A 102 18.67 0.06 -3.98
N GLU A 103 19.96 0.20 -4.29
CA GLU A 103 21.07 -0.28 -3.44
C GLU A 103 21.02 0.35 -2.04
N LYS A 104 20.80 1.67 -1.94
CA LYS A 104 20.63 2.34 -0.64
C LYS A 104 19.39 1.87 0.11
N LEU A 105 18.29 1.56 -0.58
CA LEU A 105 17.11 0.96 0.05
C LEU A 105 17.41 -0.44 0.58
N VAL A 106 18.22 -1.23 -0.13
CA VAL A 106 18.68 -2.54 0.34
C VAL A 106 19.55 -2.40 1.58
N GLU A 107 20.50 -1.47 1.62
CA GLU A 107 21.32 -1.19 2.80
C GLU A 107 20.45 -0.89 4.02
N ILE A 108 19.52 0.07 3.90
CA ILE A 108 18.59 0.44 4.98
C ILE A 108 17.71 -0.75 5.37
N THR A 109 17.27 -1.56 4.40
CA THR A 109 16.48 -2.77 4.66
C THR A 109 17.26 -3.76 5.51
N ASN A 110 18.53 -4.03 5.18
CA ASN A 110 19.40 -4.90 5.96
C ASN A 110 19.64 -4.35 7.37
N GLU A 111 19.79 -3.03 7.52
CA GLU A 111 19.92 -2.41 8.85
C GLU A 111 18.65 -2.54 9.71
N ILE A 112 17.46 -2.50 9.09
CA ILE A 112 16.18 -2.70 9.79
C ILE A 112 15.98 -4.18 10.15
N GLY A 113 16.40 -5.10 9.28
CA GLY A 113 16.23 -6.53 9.45
C GLY A 113 14.76 -7.01 9.50
N PRO A 114 13.88 -6.60 8.55
CA PRO A 114 12.51 -7.10 8.50
C PRO A 114 12.46 -8.58 8.12
N ASP A 115 11.34 -9.24 8.40
CA ASP A 115 11.08 -10.62 7.96
C ASP A 115 10.78 -10.68 6.46
N GLU A 116 10.14 -9.63 5.93
CA GLU A 116 9.66 -9.59 4.55
C GLU A 116 9.89 -8.22 3.91
N VAL A 117 10.13 -8.19 2.60
CA VAL A 117 10.07 -6.98 1.77
C VAL A 117 9.05 -7.18 0.67
N GLN A 118 8.14 -6.24 0.52
CA GLN A 118 7.09 -6.24 -0.49
C GLN A 118 7.36 -5.13 -1.50
N ILE A 119 7.86 -5.55 -2.66
CA ILE A 119 8.20 -4.73 -3.81
C ILE A 119 6.95 -4.51 -4.66
N ASN A 120 6.51 -3.25 -4.74
CA ASN A 120 5.25 -2.87 -5.36
C ASN A 120 5.45 -1.75 -6.40
N THR A 121 4.45 -1.58 -7.25
CA THR A 121 4.33 -0.47 -8.21
C THR A 121 2.85 -0.08 -8.32
N PRO A 122 2.49 1.18 -8.67
CA PRO A 122 1.10 1.60 -8.78
C PRO A 122 0.24 0.69 -9.68
N TYR A 123 -0.72 -0.01 -9.07
CA TYR A 123 -1.69 -0.83 -9.79
C TYR A 123 -2.88 -0.02 -10.31
N ARG A 124 -3.31 0.98 -9.54
CA ARG A 124 -4.45 1.85 -9.83
C ARG A 124 -3.98 3.17 -10.46
N PRO A 125 -4.86 3.94 -11.10
CA PRO A 125 -4.55 5.31 -11.50
C PRO A 125 -3.98 6.09 -10.31
N PRO A 126 -2.75 6.63 -10.41
CA PRO A 126 -2.20 7.48 -9.37
C PRO A 126 -2.95 8.83 -9.34
N SER A 127 -2.93 9.50 -8.19
CA SER A 127 -3.50 10.84 -8.04
C SER A 127 -2.80 11.87 -8.93
N GLU A 128 -1.50 11.66 -9.16
CA GLU A 128 -0.67 12.49 -10.03
C GLU A 128 -0.55 11.86 -11.41
N SER A 129 -1.03 12.54 -12.45
CA SER A 129 -1.08 12.01 -13.83
C SER A 129 0.30 11.71 -14.43
N TYR A 130 1.32 12.43 -13.95
CA TYR A 130 2.72 12.27 -14.35
C TYR A 130 3.39 11.07 -13.68
N VAL A 131 2.83 10.50 -12.61
CA VAL A 131 3.36 9.29 -11.98
C VAL A 131 2.99 8.08 -12.85
N LYS A 132 3.97 7.24 -13.12
CA LYS A 132 3.83 6.01 -13.90
C LYS A 132 4.35 4.82 -13.09
N PRO A 133 3.70 3.66 -13.24
CA PRO A 133 4.20 2.43 -12.67
C PRO A 133 5.36 1.88 -13.50
N LEU A 134 6.21 1.12 -12.83
CA LEU A 134 7.20 0.27 -13.48
C LEU A 134 6.54 -0.79 -14.38
N THR A 135 7.30 -1.25 -15.38
CA THR A 135 6.99 -2.48 -16.13
C THR A 135 7.29 -3.71 -15.28
N ASN A 136 6.89 -4.88 -15.76
CA ASN A 136 7.16 -6.13 -15.06
C ASN A 136 8.67 -6.42 -15.02
N GLU A 137 9.36 -6.14 -16.12
CA GLU A 137 10.80 -6.33 -16.27
C GLU A 137 11.57 -5.42 -15.30
N GLU A 138 11.18 -4.14 -15.22
CA GLU A 138 11.77 -3.18 -14.26
C GLU A 138 11.55 -3.65 -12.80
N LEU A 139 10.34 -4.12 -12.46
CA LEU A 139 10.03 -4.58 -11.11
C LEU A 139 10.80 -5.87 -10.76
N MET A 140 10.94 -6.79 -11.71
CA MET A 140 11.71 -8.02 -11.54
C MET A 140 13.20 -7.74 -11.36
N ALA A 141 13.77 -6.81 -12.13
CA ALA A 141 15.16 -6.39 -11.96
C ALA A 141 15.42 -5.86 -10.53
N ILE A 142 14.53 -5.02 -10.00
CA ILE A 142 14.62 -4.54 -8.61
C ILE A 142 14.46 -5.70 -7.61
N THR A 143 13.54 -6.62 -7.88
CA THR A 143 13.33 -7.81 -7.04
C THR A 143 14.59 -8.66 -6.94
N ASP A 144 15.29 -8.86 -8.05
CA ASP A 144 16.53 -9.62 -8.10
C ASP A 144 17.67 -8.92 -7.35
N ILE A 145 17.74 -7.58 -7.42
CA ILE A 145 18.71 -6.80 -6.62
C ILE A 145 18.47 -7.03 -5.13
N PHE A 146 17.22 -6.93 -4.65
CA PHE A 146 16.91 -7.23 -3.25
C PHE A 146 17.28 -8.67 -2.88
N LYS A 147 16.82 -9.67 -3.64
CA LYS A 147 17.09 -11.09 -3.36
C LYS A 147 18.57 -11.43 -3.28
N ARG A 148 19.41 -10.81 -4.11
CA ARG A 148 20.86 -11.05 -4.11
C ARG A 148 21.59 -10.40 -2.93
N ASN A 149 21.06 -9.29 -2.42
CA ASN A 149 21.76 -8.42 -1.48
C ASN A 149 21.12 -8.38 -0.09
N THR A 150 20.03 -9.12 0.14
CA THR A 150 19.43 -9.34 1.47
C THR A 150 19.59 -10.81 1.87
N SER A 151 19.95 -11.07 3.12
CA SER A 151 20.06 -12.43 3.68
C SER A 151 19.03 -12.63 4.79
N GLY A 152 18.31 -13.77 4.76
CA GLY A 152 17.29 -14.09 5.75
C GLY A 152 15.97 -13.30 5.64
N ILE A 153 15.82 -12.48 4.59
CA ILE A 153 14.62 -11.66 4.34
C ILE A 153 13.83 -12.24 3.16
N GLU A 154 12.53 -12.47 3.34
CA GLU A 154 11.67 -12.92 2.23
C GLU A 154 11.31 -11.75 1.31
N VAL A 155 11.71 -11.83 0.04
CA VAL A 155 11.42 -10.78 -0.95
C VAL A 155 10.25 -11.18 -1.84
N HIS A 156 9.16 -10.43 -1.73
CA HIS A 156 7.92 -10.62 -2.48
C HIS A 156 7.73 -9.48 -3.49
N SER A 157 7.47 -9.81 -4.76
CA SER A 157 6.97 -8.85 -5.74
C SER A 157 5.59 -9.28 -6.22
N ARG A 158 4.63 -8.34 -6.29
CA ARG A 158 3.26 -8.65 -6.72
C ARG A 158 2.76 -7.61 -7.71
N LEU A 159 2.56 -8.04 -8.95
CA LEU A 159 1.98 -7.21 -10.01
C LEU A 159 0.45 -7.26 -10.05
N PHE A 160 -0.14 -8.27 -9.41
CA PHE A 160 -1.59 -8.53 -9.51
C PHE A 160 -2.22 -8.72 -8.13
N PRO A 161 -3.38 -8.10 -7.86
CA PRO A 161 -4.11 -8.38 -6.63
C PRO A 161 -4.60 -9.83 -6.62
N ARG A 162 -4.48 -10.48 -5.46
CA ARG A 162 -5.14 -11.76 -5.17
C ARG A 162 -6.67 -11.55 -5.26
N LYS A 163 -7.42 -12.59 -5.64
CA LYS A 163 -8.90 -12.56 -5.66
C LYS A 163 -9.42 -11.96 -4.35
N LEU A 164 -10.14 -10.84 -4.46
CA LEU A 164 -10.76 -10.15 -3.32
C LEU A 164 -11.72 -11.12 -2.62
N ARG A 165 -11.60 -11.24 -1.29
CA ARG A 165 -12.59 -11.95 -0.48
C ARG A 165 -13.83 -11.05 -0.32
N LYS A 166 -15.00 -11.64 -0.51
CA LYS A 166 -16.30 -10.96 -0.41
C LYS A 166 -16.50 -10.45 1.01
N THR A 167 -16.77 -9.16 1.16
CA THR A 167 -17.21 -8.58 2.44
C THR A 167 -18.72 -8.38 2.36
N LYS A 168 -19.50 -8.88 3.33
CA LYS A 168 -20.93 -8.55 3.42
C LYS A 168 -21.05 -7.10 3.90
N VAL A 169 -21.68 -6.26 3.08
CA VAL A 169 -21.98 -4.87 3.42
C VAL A 169 -23.16 -4.83 4.40
N LYS A 170 -23.08 -3.99 5.44
CA LYS A 170 -24.19 -3.72 6.38
C LYS A 170 -25.28 -2.87 5.71
N ALA A 171 -26.41 -2.66 6.40
CA ALA A 171 -27.60 -1.95 5.93
C ALA A 171 -27.37 -0.44 5.67
N GLU A 172 -26.57 -0.11 4.65
CA GLU A 172 -26.44 1.20 4.03
C GLU A 172 -26.90 1.09 2.56
N THR A 173 -27.35 2.19 1.95
CA THR A 173 -27.73 2.17 0.53
C THR A 173 -26.49 1.90 -0.34
N LEU A 174 -26.68 1.16 -1.43
CA LEU A 174 -25.61 0.80 -2.37
C LEU A 174 -24.83 2.02 -2.88
N GLU A 175 -25.54 3.14 -3.15
CA GLU A 175 -24.93 4.40 -3.58
C GLU A 175 -23.92 4.93 -2.57
N VAL A 176 -24.27 4.97 -1.27
CA VAL A 176 -23.38 5.46 -0.20
C VAL A 176 -22.14 4.59 -0.09
N VAL A 177 -22.32 3.27 -0.12
CA VAL A 177 -21.22 2.31 0.00
C VAL A 177 -20.24 2.42 -1.17
N ILE A 178 -20.76 2.57 -2.40
CA ILE A 178 -19.93 2.76 -3.60
C ILE A 178 -19.21 4.11 -3.55
N ILE A 179 -19.91 5.20 -3.17
CA ILE A 179 -19.29 6.52 -3.01
C ILE A 179 -18.14 6.46 -2.00
N GLU A 180 -18.36 5.90 -0.80
CA GLU A 180 -17.32 5.79 0.23
C GLU A 180 -16.16 4.89 -0.20
N LEU A 181 -16.40 3.88 -1.03
CA LEU A 181 -15.33 3.11 -1.66
C LEU A 181 -14.53 3.96 -2.66
N LEU A 182 -15.20 4.73 -3.52
CA LEU A 182 -14.60 5.53 -4.58
C LEU A 182 -13.87 6.78 -4.05
N LYS A 183 -14.31 7.36 -2.93
CA LYS A 183 -13.60 8.43 -2.22
C LYS A 183 -12.22 7.98 -1.73
N ARG A 184 -12.08 6.70 -1.37
CA ARG A 184 -10.81 6.14 -0.88
C ARG A 184 -9.87 5.70 -2.00
N ARG A 185 -10.41 5.25 -3.14
CA ARG A 185 -9.61 4.66 -4.22
C ARG A 185 -10.36 4.55 -5.55
N PRO A 186 -9.70 4.75 -6.71
CA PRO A 186 -10.22 4.36 -8.00
C PRO A 186 -10.54 2.86 -8.06
N CYS A 187 -11.65 2.49 -8.69
CA CYS A 187 -12.07 1.09 -8.82
C CYS A 187 -12.62 0.76 -10.20
N LYS A 188 -12.29 -0.42 -10.71
CA LYS A 188 -13.03 -1.07 -11.80
C LYS A 188 -14.33 -1.65 -11.26
N ILE A 189 -15.28 -1.94 -12.14
CA ILE A 189 -16.50 -2.68 -11.77
C ILE A 189 -16.16 -3.99 -11.04
N LYS A 190 -15.19 -4.76 -11.56
CA LYS A 190 -14.72 -6.01 -10.94
C LYS A 190 -14.13 -5.82 -9.54
N ASP A 191 -13.54 -4.65 -9.24
CA ASP A 191 -13.02 -4.35 -7.91
C ASP A 191 -14.15 -4.10 -6.92
N ILE A 192 -15.22 -3.42 -7.35
CA ILE A 192 -16.41 -3.11 -6.55
C ILE A 192 -17.19 -4.40 -6.26
N THR A 193 -17.48 -5.18 -7.30
CA THR A 193 -18.19 -6.47 -7.15
C THR A 193 -17.40 -7.44 -6.26
N GLY A 194 -16.08 -7.54 -6.47
CA GLY A 194 -15.20 -8.37 -5.66
C GLY A 194 -15.10 -7.93 -4.20
N SER A 195 -15.07 -6.61 -3.93
CA SER A 195 -14.94 -6.07 -2.58
C SER A 195 -16.25 -6.15 -1.78
N LEU A 196 -17.37 -5.80 -2.42
CA LEU A 196 -18.68 -5.68 -1.76
C LEU A 196 -19.54 -6.95 -1.87
N GLY A 197 -19.16 -7.90 -2.72
CA GLY A 197 -19.94 -9.12 -2.96
C GLY A 197 -21.25 -8.88 -3.71
N ILE A 198 -21.37 -7.74 -4.40
CA ILE A 198 -22.60 -7.28 -5.07
C ILE A 198 -22.55 -7.68 -6.55
N PRO A 199 -23.69 -8.13 -7.14
CA PRO A 199 -23.76 -8.47 -8.56
C PRO A 199 -23.34 -7.31 -9.47
N GLU A 200 -22.69 -7.67 -10.57
CA GLU A 200 -22.19 -6.69 -11.55
C GLU A 200 -23.30 -5.80 -12.14
N SER A 201 -24.48 -6.37 -12.38
CA SER A 201 -25.65 -5.66 -12.90
C SER A 201 -26.12 -4.54 -11.97
N GLU A 202 -26.14 -4.79 -10.66
CA GLU A 202 -26.52 -3.80 -9.64
C GLU A 202 -25.47 -2.70 -9.51
N VAL A 203 -24.19 -3.08 -9.49
CA VAL A 203 -23.08 -2.12 -9.47
C VAL A 203 -23.12 -1.20 -10.69
N ARG A 204 -23.38 -1.74 -11.89
CA ARG A 204 -23.51 -0.95 -13.14
C ARG A 204 -24.64 0.08 -13.04
N LYS A 205 -25.86 -0.37 -12.71
CA LYS A 205 -27.02 0.53 -12.54
C LYS A 205 -26.73 1.66 -11.55
N CYS A 206 -26.10 1.32 -10.43
CA CYS A 206 -25.73 2.31 -9.43
C CYS A 206 -24.68 3.31 -9.95
N LEU A 207 -23.64 2.84 -10.64
CA LEU A 207 -22.61 3.71 -11.20
C LEU A 207 -23.16 4.62 -12.32
N ASP A 208 -24.09 4.13 -13.14
CA ASP A 208 -24.75 4.92 -14.18
C ASP A 208 -25.56 6.07 -13.54
N SER A 209 -26.33 5.77 -12.48
CA SER A 209 -27.04 6.78 -11.66
C SER A 209 -26.07 7.81 -11.08
N LEU A 210 -25.00 7.36 -10.43
CA LEU A 210 -24.00 8.24 -9.81
C LEU A 210 -23.27 9.09 -10.85
N HIS A 211 -23.02 8.56 -12.04
CA HIS A 211 -22.37 9.27 -13.14
C HIS A 211 -23.29 10.36 -13.70
N ALA A 212 -24.58 10.04 -13.90
CA ALA A 212 -25.59 11.02 -14.30
C ALA A 212 -25.77 12.15 -13.28
N LYS A 213 -25.61 11.85 -11.98
CA LYS A 213 -25.59 12.82 -10.88
C LYS A 213 -24.29 13.64 -10.79
N GLY A 214 -23.28 13.35 -11.60
CA GLY A 214 -21.98 14.02 -11.58
C GLY A 214 -21.10 13.68 -10.36
N LEU A 215 -21.46 12.66 -9.58
CA LEU A 215 -20.75 12.26 -8.35
C LEU A 215 -19.55 11.35 -8.64
N VAL A 216 -19.53 10.71 -9.81
CA VAL A 216 -18.42 9.86 -10.25
C VAL A 216 -18.07 10.15 -11.70
N LYS A 217 -16.79 9.96 -12.04
CA LYS A 217 -16.30 10.04 -13.42
C LYS A 217 -15.53 8.79 -13.81
N LEU A 218 -15.58 8.49 -15.11
CA LEU A 218 -14.85 7.39 -15.72
C LEU A 218 -13.48 7.87 -16.21
N VAL A 219 -12.42 7.14 -15.85
CA VAL A 219 -11.04 7.40 -16.26
C VAL A 219 -10.46 6.15 -16.90
N LYS A 220 -9.84 6.31 -18.08
CA LYS A 220 -9.09 5.24 -18.75
C LYS A 220 -7.65 5.21 -18.23
N TYR A 221 -7.17 4.04 -17.83
CA TYR A 221 -5.81 3.84 -17.37
C TYR A 221 -5.33 2.42 -17.69
N LYS A 222 -4.19 2.30 -18.39
CA LYS A 222 -3.61 1.02 -18.84
C LYS A 222 -4.61 0.11 -19.59
N GLY A 223 -5.46 0.70 -20.44
CA GLY A 223 -6.46 -0.03 -21.22
C GLY A 223 -7.73 -0.43 -20.44
N ASP A 224 -7.78 -0.15 -19.14
CA ASP A 224 -8.94 -0.40 -18.29
C ASP A 224 -9.71 0.89 -17.96
N SER A 225 -10.98 0.73 -17.63
CA SER A 225 -11.85 1.82 -17.16
C SER A 225 -12.02 1.77 -15.64
N TYR A 226 -11.72 2.88 -14.98
CA TYR A 226 -11.87 3.08 -13.54
C TYR A 226 -12.91 4.16 -13.25
N TYR A 227 -13.75 3.92 -12.25
CA TYR A 227 -14.60 4.94 -11.66
C TYR A 227 -13.83 5.64 -10.53
N ILE A 228 -13.95 6.96 -10.47
CA ILE A 228 -13.41 7.78 -9.39
C ILE A 228 -14.47 8.78 -8.91
N HIS A 229 -14.44 9.10 -7.63
CA HIS A 229 -15.28 10.14 -7.05
C HIS A 229 -14.87 11.52 -7.59
N VAL A 230 -15.86 12.41 -7.76
CA VAL A 230 -15.66 13.81 -8.20
C VAL A 230 -15.56 14.75 -7.01
#